data_AF-A0A378UXM4-F1
#
_entry.id   AF-A0A378UXM4-F1
#
_cell.length_a   1.000
_cell.length_b   1.000
_cell.length_c   1.000
_cell.angle_alpha   90.00
_cell.angle_beta   90.00
_cell.angle_gamma   90.00
#
_symmetry.space_group_name_H-M   'P 1'
#
loop_
_entity.id
_entity.type
_entity.pdbx_description
1 polymer ?
#
loop_
_entity_poly.entity_id
_entity_poly.type
_entity_poly.pdbx_seq_one_letter_code
_entity_poly.pdbx_strand_id
1 'polypeptide(L)'
;MARVNADRVVRLASEMIGCDTRNPPGGERPVVGPLQEMLGALGAEVEIVEPEAGRPSVLATIGAGKVPTLMINGHIDVVPAVESEWSSPPFRPEVRNGRLYGRGACDMKGGIAAALEGVWACRDAGVDIPATLVFHLVADEETGGRFGTEALLNAGLIRADAAVVPEPSELQVCVAERGALLVEVVVRGRAAHGSEPAVGRSAVADAARITSALHLADFGVAAHPLLGSPTCNVGTIHGGTSANIVASECRLRVDRRLLPGQTQTEALSSLRDLIDGAGEFDYSVEVLAFVEGSELDVGHPFVAQVQRAAGGAPVRASPSVPTRVFCEISFASRPWSTAPARCPSRTPLTNTWRLTIWSVRQRLSPRCMRRSPVAGSNSARTPRRMDRVLRWSRCRRAGSMI
;
A
#
# COMPACT_ATOMS: atom_id res chain seq x y z
N MET A 1 7.09 32.62 9.01
CA MET A 1 6.85 31.17 8.88
C MET A 1 5.40 30.99 8.47
N ALA A 2 5.15 30.32 7.34
CA ALA A 2 3.81 29.85 7.00
C ALA A 2 3.26 29.07 8.18
N ARG A 3 2.08 29.43 8.69
CA ARG A 3 1.41 28.64 9.72
C ARG A 3 0.26 27.92 9.04
N VAL A 4 0.26 26.60 9.18
CA VAL A 4 -0.90 25.74 8.87
C VAL A 4 -2.11 26.31 9.61
N ASN A 5 -3.20 26.54 8.90
CA ASN A 5 -4.46 27.01 9.46
C ASN A 5 -5.36 25.80 9.78
N ALA A 6 -5.36 25.41 11.07
CA ALA A 6 -6.16 24.28 11.54
C ALA A 6 -7.67 24.45 11.27
N ASP A 7 -8.20 25.67 11.35
CA ASP A 7 -9.62 25.93 11.10
C ASP A 7 -9.99 25.69 9.63
N ARG A 8 -9.07 25.96 8.70
CA ARG A 8 -9.26 25.67 7.27
C ARG A 8 -9.25 24.16 7.02
N VAL A 9 -8.35 23.41 7.65
CA VAL A 9 -8.33 21.94 7.60
C VAL A 9 -9.65 21.36 8.13
N VAL A 10 -10.06 21.78 9.33
CA VAL A 10 -11.27 21.27 9.98
C VAL A 10 -12.52 21.61 9.17
N ARG A 11 -12.61 22.84 8.64
CA ARG A 11 -13.72 23.26 7.78
C ARG A 11 -13.80 22.39 6.53
N LEU A 12 -12.68 22.22 5.83
CA LEU A 12 -12.60 21.42 4.60
C LEU A 12 -12.96 19.95 4.82
N ALA A 13 -12.38 19.34 5.85
CA ALA A 13 -12.70 17.98 6.23
C ALA A 13 -14.19 17.86 6.58
N SER A 14 -14.75 18.83 7.32
CA SER A 14 -16.17 18.83 7.70
C SER A 14 -17.09 18.94 6.48
N GLU A 15 -16.80 19.84 5.53
CA GLU A 15 -17.58 19.97 4.30
C GLU A 15 -17.60 18.64 3.51
N MET A 16 -16.44 17.98 3.37
CA MET A 16 -16.38 16.68 2.71
C MET A 16 -17.11 15.58 3.50
N ILE A 17 -16.97 15.54 4.82
CA ILE A 17 -17.65 14.55 5.69
C ILE A 17 -19.17 14.73 5.66
N GLY A 18 -19.64 15.98 5.53
CA GLY A 18 -21.06 16.30 5.38
C GLY A 18 -21.69 15.72 4.11
N CYS A 19 -20.89 15.36 3.12
CA CYS A 19 -21.32 14.63 1.94
C CYS A 19 -21.33 13.13 2.22
N ASP A 20 -22.52 12.53 2.16
CA ASP A 20 -22.70 11.09 2.22
C ASP A 20 -22.21 10.44 0.91
N THR A 21 -21.01 9.87 0.96
CA THR A 21 -20.31 9.23 -0.16
C THR A 21 -20.07 7.75 0.09
N ARG A 22 -21.01 7.08 0.76
CA ARG A 22 -20.89 5.66 1.13
C ARG A 22 -20.73 4.75 -0.08
N ASN A 23 -19.74 3.86 -0.02
CA ASN A 23 -19.46 2.86 -1.03
C ASN A 23 -19.31 1.46 -0.38
N PRO A 24 -20.22 0.51 -0.64
CA PRO A 24 -21.41 0.58 -1.51
C PRO A 24 -22.56 1.45 -0.92
N PRO A 25 -23.49 1.95 -1.76
CA PRO A 25 -23.64 1.68 -3.20
C PRO A 25 -22.79 2.57 -4.12
N GLY A 26 -22.05 3.55 -3.58
CA GLY A 26 -21.44 4.65 -4.33
C GLY A 26 -22.34 5.89 -4.30
N GLY A 27 -22.01 6.91 -5.10
CA GLY A 27 -22.76 8.18 -5.13
C GLY A 27 -21.93 9.35 -4.65
N GLU A 28 -20.68 9.41 -5.07
CA GLU A 28 -19.67 10.34 -4.63
C GLU A 28 -19.92 11.79 -5.12
N ARG A 29 -20.89 12.00 -6.01
CA ARG A 29 -21.24 13.30 -6.60
C ARG A 29 -21.36 14.47 -5.61
N PRO A 30 -22.01 14.35 -4.44
CA PRO A 30 -22.23 15.50 -3.56
C PRO A 30 -20.95 16.19 -3.10
N VAL A 31 -19.81 15.47 -3.06
CA VAL A 31 -18.52 16.03 -2.63
C VAL A 31 -17.81 16.82 -3.73
N VAL A 32 -18.23 16.69 -4.99
CA VAL A 32 -17.58 17.34 -6.14
C VAL A 32 -17.66 18.87 -6.04
N GLY A 33 -18.83 19.42 -5.69
CA GLY A 33 -19.02 20.86 -5.58
C GLY A 33 -18.06 21.51 -4.55
N PRO A 34 -18.04 21.04 -3.29
CA PRO A 34 -17.08 21.51 -2.29
C PRO A 34 -15.61 21.41 -2.74
N LEU A 35 -15.22 20.31 -3.40
CA LEU A 35 -13.87 20.13 -3.90
C LEU A 35 -13.53 21.10 -5.04
N GLN A 36 -14.43 21.29 -6.01
CA GLN A 36 -14.25 22.24 -7.11
C GLN A 36 -14.09 23.67 -6.60
N GLU A 37 -14.90 24.09 -5.63
CA GLU A 37 -14.80 25.41 -5.02
C GLU A 37 -13.43 25.60 -4.35
N MET A 38 -13.01 24.63 -3.55
CA MET A 38 -11.74 24.70 -2.83
C MET A 38 -10.52 24.72 -3.77
N LEU A 39 -10.51 23.81 -4.75
CA LEU A 39 -9.43 23.70 -5.73
C LEU A 39 -9.40 24.93 -6.64
N GLY A 40 -10.57 25.46 -7.04
CA GLY A 40 -10.68 26.69 -7.80
C GLY A 40 -10.13 27.90 -7.04
N ALA A 41 -10.36 27.98 -5.73
CA ALA A 41 -9.81 29.05 -4.88
C ALA A 41 -8.27 29.00 -4.78
N LEU A 42 -7.66 27.82 -4.96
CA LEU A 42 -6.23 27.61 -5.10
C LEU A 42 -5.69 27.93 -6.51
N GLY A 43 -6.56 28.30 -7.45
CA GLY A 43 -6.21 28.56 -8.84
C GLY A 43 -5.93 27.27 -9.64
N ALA A 44 -6.50 26.14 -9.21
CA ALA A 44 -6.34 24.88 -9.92
C ALA A 44 -7.19 24.82 -11.20
N GLU A 45 -6.66 24.18 -12.23
CA GLU A 45 -7.46 23.69 -13.36
C GLU A 45 -8.12 22.37 -12.94
N VAL A 46 -9.45 22.30 -12.94
CA VAL A 46 -10.21 21.15 -12.43
C VAL A 46 -10.94 20.43 -13.54
N GLU A 47 -10.78 19.11 -13.59
CA GLU A 47 -11.44 18.18 -14.50
C GLU A 47 -12.22 17.14 -13.69
N ILE A 48 -13.43 16.79 -14.16
CA ILE A 48 -14.25 15.74 -13.55
C ILE A 48 -14.29 14.56 -14.50
N VAL A 49 -13.85 13.40 -14.01
CA VAL A 49 -13.86 12.15 -14.79
C VAL A 49 -14.84 11.20 -14.12
N GLU A 50 -15.80 10.70 -14.88
CA GLU A 50 -16.86 9.87 -14.34
C GLU A 50 -17.06 8.62 -15.22
N PRO A 51 -16.34 7.53 -14.92
CA PRO A 51 -16.44 6.29 -15.66
C PRO A 51 -17.78 5.56 -15.45
N GLU A 52 -18.45 5.80 -14.33
CA GLU A 52 -19.73 5.20 -13.94
C GLU A 52 -20.66 6.26 -13.35
N ALA A 53 -21.95 6.17 -13.65
CA ALA A 53 -22.91 7.19 -13.24
C ALA A 53 -22.98 7.30 -11.71
N GLY A 54 -22.79 8.51 -11.21
CA GLY A 54 -22.76 8.80 -9.77
C GLY A 54 -21.37 8.64 -9.13
N ARG A 55 -20.34 8.25 -9.90
CA ARG A 55 -18.99 7.94 -9.39
C ARG A 55 -17.89 8.84 -9.96
N PRO A 56 -17.99 10.16 -9.76
CA PRO A 56 -17.00 11.09 -10.28
C PRO A 56 -15.70 11.05 -9.48
N SER A 57 -14.58 11.11 -10.18
CA SER A 57 -13.28 11.50 -9.65
C SER A 57 -13.00 12.97 -9.98
N VAL A 58 -12.39 13.71 -9.06
CA VAL A 58 -11.99 15.12 -9.24
C VAL A 58 -10.48 15.17 -9.47
N LEU A 59 -10.08 15.57 -10.66
CA LEU A 59 -8.69 15.77 -11.03
C LEU A 59 -8.41 17.28 -11.01
N ALA A 60 -7.29 17.69 -10.42
CA ALA A 60 -6.94 19.11 -10.41
C ALA A 60 -5.44 19.34 -10.55
N THR A 61 -5.06 20.36 -11.32
CA THR A 61 -3.67 20.72 -11.58
C THR A 61 -3.35 22.12 -11.07
N ILE A 62 -2.30 22.25 -10.27
CA ILE A 62 -1.79 23.52 -9.73
C ILE A 62 -0.33 23.68 -10.15
N GLY A 63 -0.02 24.77 -10.85
CA GLY A 63 1.30 25.01 -11.43
C GLY A 63 1.32 24.64 -12.91
N ALA A 64 1.72 25.57 -13.77
CA ALA A 64 1.59 25.49 -15.23
C ALA A 64 2.63 24.55 -15.88
N GLY A 65 2.62 23.26 -15.55
CA GLY A 65 3.49 22.26 -16.17
C GLY A 65 4.98 22.38 -15.79
N LYS A 66 5.27 22.95 -14.61
CA LYS A 66 6.61 22.88 -14.01
C LYS A 66 6.99 21.41 -13.75
N VAL A 67 8.22 21.04 -14.05
CA VAL A 67 8.79 19.75 -13.63
C VAL A 67 9.63 19.96 -12.38
N PRO A 68 9.58 19.04 -11.40
CA PRO A 68 8.83 17.77 -11.40
C PRO A 68 7.32 17.93 -11.13
N THR A 69 6.54 16.88 -11.39
CA THR A 69 5.12 16.76 -11.03
C THR A 69 4.96 15.88 -9.79
N LEU A 70 4.29 16.39 -8.75
CA LEU A 70 3.93 15.65 -7.54
C LEU A 70 2.42 15.38 -7.52
N MET A 71 2.03 14.11 -7.44
CA MET A 71 0.65 13.69 -7.30
C MET A 71 0.25 13.56 -5.84
N ILE A 72 -0.92 14.09 -5.49
CA ILE A 72 -1.64 13.74 -4.28
C ILE A 72 -2.81 12.87 -4.72
N ASN A 73 -2.77 11.58 -4.41
CA ASN A 73 -3.88 10.68 -4.69
C ASN A 73 -4.62 10.40 -3.39
N GLY A 74 -5.94 10.56 -3.39
CA GLY A 74 -6.75 10.20 -2.24
C GLY A 74 -8.17 9.89 -2.65
N HIS A 75 -8.92 9.16 -1.84
CA HIS A 75 -10.27 8.74 -2.17
C HIS A 75 -11.33 9.57 -1.45
N ILE A 76 -12.48 9.74 -2.11
CA ILE A 76 -13.59 10.58 -1.64
C ILE A 76 -14.79 9.76 -1.21
N ASP A 77 -14.84 8.48 -1.56
CA ASP A 77 -15.78 7.50 -1.02
C ASP A 77 -15.40 7.09 0.40
N VAL A 78 -16.33 6.45 1.10
CA VAL A 78 -16.15 5.96 2.47
C VAL A 78 -16.90 4.66 2.66
N VAL A 79 -16.40 3.75 3.51
CA VAL A 79 -17.20 2.56 3.87
C VAL A 79 -18.58 2.89 4.49
N PRO A 80 -19.55 1.97 4.41
CA PRO A 80 -20.84 2.12 5.09
C PRO A 80 -20.70 2.37 6.60
N ALA A 81 -21.67 3.08 7.16
CA ALA A 81 -21.78 3.34 8.58
C ALA A 81 -23.06 2.71 9.13
N VAL A 82 -22.95 1.95 10.22
CA VAL A 82 -24.10 1.43 10.96
C VAL A 82 -24.55 2.51 11.95
N GLU A 83 -25.52 3.33 11.58
CA GLU A 83 -25.87 4.56 12.33
C GLU A 83 -26.15 4.32 13.82
N SER A 84 -26.72 3.18 14.20
CA SER A 84 -27.01 2.83 15.59
C SER A 84 -25.76 2.64 16.46
N GLU A 85 -24.58 2.41 15.86
CA GLU A 85 -23.31 2.25 16.56
C GLU A 85 -22.60 3.60 16.78
N TRP A 86 -23.13 4.69 16.22
CA TRP A 86 -22.51 6.00 16.31
C TRP A 86 -23.10 6.84 17.44
N SER A 87 -22.23 7.52 18.19
CA SER A 87 -22.66 8.49 19.20
C SER A 87 -23.18 9.81 18.61
N SER A 88 -22.92 10.07 17.33
CA SER A 88 -23.35 11.24 16.55
C SER A 88 -23.55 10.82 15.09
N PRO A 89 -24.50 11.41 14.34
CA PRO A 89 -24.74 10.99 12.96
C PRO A 89 -23.45 11.02 12.11
N PRO A 90 -23.13 9.96 11.34
CA PRO A 90 -21.82 9.79 10.70
C PRO A 90 -21.48 10.89 9.68
N PHE A 91 -22.49 11.47 9.02
CA PHE A 91 -22.34 12.54 8.02
C PHE A 91 -22.71 13.92 8.58
N ARG A 92 -22.74 14.06 9.91
CA ARG A 92 -22.85 15.34 10.59
C ARG A 92 -21.55 15.59 11.34
N PRO A 93 -20.54 16.22 10.70
CA PRO A 93 -19.24 16.43 11.31
C PRO A 93 -19.36 17.22 12.62
N GLU A 94 -18.66 16.77 13.66
CA GLU A 94 -18.68 17.41 14.97
C GLU A 94 -17.27 17.49 15.54
N VAL A 95 -16.85 18.66 16.01
CA VAL A 95 -15.62 18.80 16.78
C VAL A 95 -15.93 18.66 18.26
N ARG A 96 -15.36 17.65 18.91
CA ARG A 96 -15.50 17.40 20.34
C ARG A 96 -14.15 17.11 20.97
N ASN A 97 -13.81 17.82 22.04
CA ASN A 97 -12.55 17.66 22.78
C ASN A 97 -11.31 17.69 21.86
N GLY A 98 -11.29 18.61 20.90
CA GLY A 98 -10.17 18.77 19.96
C GLY A 98 -10.05 17.68 18.88
N ARG A 99 -11.08 16.85 18.69
CA ARG A 99 -11.14 15.83 17.63
C ARG A 99 -12.34 16.06 16.73
N LEU A 100 -12.15 15.88 15.42
CA LEU A 100 -13.23 15.89 14.44
C LEU A 100 -13.81 14.47 14.29
N TYR A 101 -15.11 14.34 14.52
CA TYR A 101 -15.86 13.10 14.39
C TYR A 101 -16.73 13.13 13.15
N GLY A 102 -16.73 12.02 12.42
CA GLY A 102 -17.55 11.77 11.24
C GLY A 102 -16.95 10.68 10.36
N ARG A 103 -17.79 10.02 9.56
CA ARG A 103 -17.33 9.00 8.61
C ARG A 103 -16.47 9.68 7.55
N GLY A 104 -15.25 9.17 7.40
CA GLY A 104 -14.24 9.74 6.51
C GLY A 104 -13.26 10.72 7.18
N ALA A 105 -13.47 11.07 8.47
CA ALA A 105 -12.60 12.04 9.14
C ALA A 105 -11.14 11.60 9.21
N CYS A 106 -10.91 10.31 9.51
CA CYS A 106 -9.58 9.70 9.47
C CYS A 106 -9.23 9.20 8.06
N ASP A 107 -10.20 8.54 7.41
CA ASP A 107 -9.99 7.70 6.23
C ASP A 107 -10.91 8.12 5.07
N MET A 108 -10.48 8.97 4.14
CA MET A 108 -9.23 9.76 4.21
C MET A 108 -9.43 11.26 3.99
N LYS A 109 -10.66 11.77 4.19
CA LYS A 109 -11.03 13.18 3.98
C LYS A 109 -10.19 14.15 4.82
N GLY A 110 -9.75 13.75 6.01
CA GLY A 110 -8.80 14.52 6.83
C GLY A 110 -7.42 14.67 6.18
N GLY A 111 -6.90 13.59 5.57
CA GLY A 111 -5.64 13.59 4.84
C GLY A 111 -5.69 14.47 3.59
N ILE A 112 -6.79 14.42 2.84
CA ILE A 112 -7.05 15.30 1.68
C ILE A 112 -7.05 16.78 2.12
N ALA A 113 -7.77 17.11 3.20
CA ALA A 113 -7.83 18.47 3.72
C ALA A 113 -6.44 18.98 4.17
N ALA A 114 -5.63 18.13 4.80
CA ALA A 114 -4.27 18.46 5.21
C ALA A 114 -3.34 18.69 4.00
N ALA A 115 -3.47 17.92 2.93
CA ALA A 115 -2.69 18.09 1.71
C ALA A 115 -3.01 19.42 1.00
N LEU A 116 -4.30 19.76 0.87
CA LEU A 116 -4.76 21.03 0.31
C LEU A 116 -4.30 22.23 1.16
N GLU A 117 -4.35 22.08 2.49
CA GLU A 117 -3.83 23.08 3.42
C GLU A 117 -2.34 23.34 3.22
N GLY A 118 -1.54 22.32 2.92
CA GLY A 118 -0.12 22.50 2.60
C GLY A 118 0.10 23.46 1.43
N VAL A 119 -0.74 23.37 0.39
CA VAL A 119 -0.71 24.29 -0.76
C VAL A 119 -1.11 25.70 -0.34
N TRP A 120 -2.17 25.82 0.45
CA TRP A 120 -2.58 27.13 0.97
C TRP A 120 -1.50 27.79 1.83
N ALA A 121 -0.86 27.03 2.72
CA ALA A 121 0.20 27.55 3.58
C ALA A 121 1.38 28.09 2.76
N CYS A 122 1.76 27.40 1.67
CA CYS A 122 2.75 27.90 0.72
C CYS A 122 2.30 29.22 0.08
N ARG A 123 1.07 29.28 -0.41
CA ARG A 123 0.51 30.49 -1.04
C ARG A 123 0.45 31.68 -0.06
N ASP A 124 -0.07 31.45 1.15
CA ASP A 124 -0.22 32.50 2.18
C ASP A 124 1.14 33.03 2.66
N ALA A 125 2.21 32.23 2.53
CA ALA A 125 3.58 32.63 2.81
C ALA A 125 4.34 33.19 1.58
N GLY A 126 3.70 33.28 0.42
CA GLY A 126 4.32 33.74 -0.82
C GLY A 126 5.42 32.80 -1.35
N VAL A 127 5.35 31.50 -1.01
CA VAL A 127 6.28 30.48 -1.50
C VAL A 127 5.83 30.02 -2.88
N ASP A 128 6.66 30.24 -3.90
CA ASP A 128 6.45 29.63 -5.21
C ASP A 128 6.82 28.15 -5.17
N ILE A 129 5.85 27.28 -5.47
CA ILE A 129 6.06 25.83 -5.46
C ILE A 129 6.84 25.46 -6.74
N PRO A 130 8.04 24.86 -6.63
CA PRO A 130 8.90 24.56 -7.77
C PRO A 130 8.50 23.25 -8.47
N ALA A 131 7.21 22.93 -8.50
CA ALA A 131 6.66 21.70 -9.03
C ALA A 131 5.24 21.94 -9.54
N THR A 132 4.75 21.06 -10.41
CA THR A 132 3.30 20.93 -10.67
C THR A 132 2.71 20.00 -9.64
N LEU A 133 1.63 20.41 -8.98
CA LEU A 133 0.85 19.54 -8.11
C LEU A 133 -0.36 19.03 -8.88
N VAL A 134 -0.58 17.72 -8.87
CA VAL A 134 -1.80 17.11 -9.41
C VAL A 134 -2.55 16.41 -8.28
N PHE A 135 -3.82 16.75 -8.09
CA PHE A 135 -4.69 16.09 -7.12
C PHE A 135 -5.58 15.12 -7.88
N HIS A 136 -5.50 13.84 -7.52
CA HIS A 136 -6.35 12.77 -8.03
C HIS A 136 -7.24 12.32 -6.89
N LEU A 137 -8.40 12.98 -6.75
CA LEU A 137 -9.38 12.70 -5.71
C LEU A 137 -10.43 11.74 -6.27
N VAL A 138 -10.23 10.45 -6.02
CA VAL A 138 -10.89 9.37 -6.75
C VAL A 138 -12.11 8.82 -6.03
N ALA A 139 -13.09 8.34 -6.78
CA ALA A 139 -14.15 7.48 -6.26
C ALA A 139 -13.67 6.03 -6.13
N ASP A 140 -14.48 5.17 -5.49
CA ASP A 140 -14.36 3.71 -5.57
C ASP A 140 -13.14 3.05 -4.94
N GLU A 141 -12.36 3.71 -4.10
CA GLU A 141 -11.17 3.09 -3.51
C GLU A 141 -11.58 1.90 -2.62
N GLU A 142 -12.58 2.10 -1.76
CA GLU A 142 -13.00 1.17 -0.70
C GLU A 142 -13.55 -0.17 -1.23
N THR A 143 -13.89 -0.24 -2.52
CA THR A 143 -14.36 -1.47 -3.20
C THR A 143 -13.44 -1.93 -4.34
N GLY A 144 -12.21 -1.42 -4.39
CA GLY A 144 -11.14 -1.93 -5.24
C GLY A 144 -10.70 -1.02 -6.38
N GLY A 145 -11.23 0.20 -6.50
CA GLY A 145 -10.69 1.27 -7.35
C GLY A 145 -11.02 1.18 -8.84
N ARG A 146 -11.91 0.27 -9.26
CA ARG A 146 -12.24 0.01 -10.67
C ARG A 146 -12.73 1.27 -11.40
N PHE A 147 -13.61 2.03 -10.76
CA PHE A 147 -14.18 3.27 -11.29
C PHE A 147 -13.45 4.53 -10.82
N GLY A 148 -12.40 4.34 -10.00
CA GLY A 148 -11.51 5.38 -9.51
C GLY A 148 -10.18 5.39 -10.23
N THR A 149 -9.11 5.18 -9.46
CA THR A 149 -7.74 5.24 -9.95
C THR A 149 -7.46 4.24 -11.10
N GLU A 150 -8.09 3.06 -11.13
CA GLU A 150 -7.90 2.07 -12.22
C GLU A 150 -8.44 2.63 -13.55
N ALA A 151 -9.61 3.28 -13.52
CA ALA A 151 -10.18 3.93 -14.69
C ALA A 151 -9.30 5.09 -15.18
N LEU A 152 -8.72 5.88 -14.26
CA LEU A 152 -7.81 6.97 -14.62
C LEU A 152 -6.50 6.45 -15.24
N LEU A 153 -5.95 5.35 -14.72
CA LEU A 153 -4.79 4.68 -15.32
C LEU A 153 -5.10 4.22 -16.74
N ASN A 154 -6.21 3.51 -16.92
CA ASN A 154 -6.63 2.95 -18.21
C ASN A 154 -6.93 4.06 -19.25
N ALA A 155 -7.41 5.21 -18.80
CA ALA A 155 -7.60 6.39 -19.64
C ALA A 155 -6.30 7.15 -19.96
N GLY A 156 -5.17 6.77 -19.36
CA GLY A 156 -3.88 7.44 -19.55
C GLY A 156 -3.80 8.82 -18.88
N LEU A 157 -4.63 9.07 -17.87
CA LEU A 157 -4.74 10.36 -17.18
C LEU A 157 -3.80 10.48 -15.97
N ILE A 158 -3.17 9.38 -15.55
CA ILE A 158 -2.19 9.39 -14.45
C ILE A 158 -0.80 9.63 -15.00
N ARG A 159 -0.21 10.77 -14.60
CA ARG A 159 1.19 11.10 -14.90
C ARG A 159 1.78 11.97 -13.80
N ALA A 160 2.77 11.44 -13.09
CA ALA A 160 3.56 12.22 -12.13
C ALA A 160 4.99 11.68 -12.02
N ASP A 161 5.88 12.46 -11.43
CA ASP A 161 7.25 12.05 -11.09
C ASP A 161 7.35 11.48 -9.68
N ALA A 162 6.35 11.72 -8.82
CA ALA A 162 6.21 11.16 -7.48
C ALA A 162 4.75 11.25 -7.03
N ALA A 163 4.35 10.43 -6.06
CA ALA A 163 3.04 10.52 -5.41
C ALA A 163 3.14 10.47 -3.89
N VAL A 164 2.20 11.14 -3.24
CA VAL A 164 1.87 10.98 -1.83
C VAL A 164 0.40 10.58 -1.76
N VAL A 165 0.13 9.48 -1.05
CA VAL A 165 -1.24 9.06 -0.73
C VAL A 165 -1.44 9.35 0.76
N PRO A 166 -2.23 10.38 1.15
CA PRO A 166 -2.37 10.79 2.53
C PRO A 166 -3.34 9.90 3.32
N GLU A 167 -3.24 8.59 3.14
CA GLU A 167 -3.95 7.58 3.94
C GLU A 167 -3.56 7.66 5.42
N PRO A 168 -4.41 7.17 6.34
CA PRO A 168 -4.10 7.18 7.75
C PRO A 168 -2.95 6.22 8.08
N SER A 169 -1.73 6.75 8.10
CA SER A 169 -0.48 6.02 8.41
C SER A 169 0.03 6.24 9.84
N GLU A 170 -0.79 6.81 10.72
CA GLU A 170 -0.35 7.33 12.02
C GLU A 170 0.84 8.33 11.91
N LEU A 171 0.87 9.10 10.82
CA LEU A 171 1.95 10.03 10.46
C LEU A 171 3.30 9.35 10.17
N GLN A 172 3.29 8.05 9.85
CA GLN A 172 4.47 7.32 9.39
C GLN A 172 4.61 7.39 7.88
N VAL A 173 5.81 7.12 7.36
CA VAL A 173 6.06 7.06 5.92
C VAL A 173 5.95 5.61 5.47
N CYS A 174 4.83 5.27 4.82
CA CYS A 174 4.60 3.94 4.28
C CYS A 174 5.15 3.85 2.86
N VAL A 175 6.04 2.89 2.60
CA VAL A 175 6.69 2.70 1.29
C VAL A 175 6.49 1.32 0.70
N ALA A 176 5.74 0.45 1.36
CA ALA A 176 5.46 -0.89 0.88
C ALA A 176 4.08 -1.33 1.34
N GLU A 177 3.36 -2.05 0.49
CA GLU A 177 2.06 -2.64 0.78
C GLU A 177 1.99 -4.06 0.21
N ARG A 178 1.25 -4.93 0.90
CA ARG A 178 1.04 -6.31 0.45
C ARG A 178 0.02 -6.34 -0.66
N GLY A 179 0.21 -7.19 -1.65
CA GLY A 179 -0.87 -7.53 -2.58
C GLY A 179 -1.94 -8.40 -1.91
N ALA A 180 -3.04 -8.65 -2.61
CA ALA A 180 -4.10 -9.53 -2.15
C ALA A 180 -4.62 -10.42 -3.30
N LEU A 181 -4.82 -11.70 -3.01
CA LEU A 181 -5.56 -12.63 -3.84
C LEU A 181 -6.74 -13.15 -3.00
N LEU A 182 -7.95 -12.72 -3.37
CA LEU A 182 -9.18 -13.21 -2.79
C LEU A 182 -9.77 -14.27 -3.72
N VAL A 183 -10.01 -15.48 -3.20
CA VAL A 183 -10.56 -16.59 -3.99
C VAL A 183 -11.69 -17.30 -3.25
N GLU A 184 -12.61 -17.88 -4.02
CA GLU A 184 -13.54 -18.90 -3.55
C GLU A 184 -13.06 -20.28 -4.02
N VAL A 185 -12.85 -21.18 -3.07
CA VAL A 185 -12.55 -22.59 -3.33
C VAL A 185 -13.80 -23.41 -3.08
N VAL A 186 -14.32 -24.05 -4.13
CA VAL A 186 -15.47 -24.95 -4.04
C VAL A 186 -14.97 -26.38 -4.07
N VAL A 187 -15.07 -27.07 -2.95
CA VAL A 187 -14.70 -28.48 -2.76
C VAL A 187 -15.93 -29.34 -2.97
N ARG A 188 -15.79 -30.38 -3.80
CA ARG A 188 -16.85 -31.33 -4.16
C ARG A 188 -16.56 -32.69 -3.56
N GLY A 189 -17.63 -33.32 -3.12
CA GLY A 189 -17.64 -34.64 -2.51
C GLY A 189 -18.76 -35.48 -3.08
N ARG A 190 -19.18 -36.49 -2.32
CA ARG A 190 -20.26 -37.41 -2.68
C ARG A 190 -21.15 -37.63 -1.47
N ALA A 191 -22.42 -37.27 -1.61
CA ALA A 191 -23.39 -37.45 -0.54
C ALA A 191 -23.60 -38.94 -0.23
N ALA A 192 -23.79 -39.23 1.05
CA ALA A 192 -24.11 -40.55 1.58
C ALA A 192 -24.82 -40.39 2.93
N HIS A 193 -25.48 -41.43 3.39
CA HIS A 193 -26.04 -41.44 4.74
C HIS A 193 -24.91 -41.47 5.77
N GLY A 194 -25.05 -40.72 6.87
CA GLY A 194 -24.02 -40.58 7.89
C GLY A 194 -23.64 -41.88 8.61
N SER A 195 -24.49 -42.91 8.58
CA SER A 195 -24.18 -44.25 9.10
C SER A 195 -23.31 -45.09 8.17
N GLU A 196 -23.22 -44.72 6.89
CA GLU A 196 -22.43 -45.42 5.87
C GLU A 196 -21.51 -44.44 5.13
N PRO A 197 -20.61 -43.73 5.82
CA PRO A 197 -19.81 -42.67 5.21
C PRO A 197 -18.84 -43.19 4.13
N ALA A 198 -18.49 -44.48 4.17
CA ALA A 198 -17.56 -45.12 3.25
C ALA A 198 -18.02 -45.15 1.79
N VAL A 199 -19.33 -45.04 1.52
CA VAL A 199 -19.86 -44.97 0.14
C VAL A 199 -19.89 -43.52 -0.40
N GLY A 200 -19.61 -42.55 0.46
CA GLY A 200 -19.54 -41.13 0.13
C GLY A 200 -18.12 -40.58 0.17
N ARG A 201 -18.02 -39.26 0.03
CA ARG A 201 -16.78 -38.49 0.15
C ARG A 201 -17.12 -37.15 0.77
N SER A 202 -16.63 -36.85 1.96
CA SER A 202 -17.01 -35.65 2.69
C SER A 202 -16.25 -34.42 2.17
N ALA A 203 -16.94 -33.52 1.47
CA ALA A 203 -16.40 -32.24 1.04
C ALA A 203 -15.96 -31.37 2.23
N VAL A 204 -16.63 -31.50 3.38
CA VAL A 204 -16.24 -30.78 4.62
C VAL A 204 -14.93 -31.33 5.19
N ALA A 205 -14.72 -32.65 5.15
CA ALA A 205 -13.46 -33.24 5.61
C ALA A 205 -12.28 -32.83 4.71
N ASP A 206 -12.50 -32.82 3.40
CA ASP A 206 -11.52 -32.38 2.41
C ASP A 206 -11.21 -30.88 2.56
N ALA A 207 -12.25 -30.04 2.71
CA ALA A 207 -12.11 -28.61 2.96
C ALA A 207 -11.35 -28.29 4.26
N ALA A 208 -11.50 -29.11 5.31
CA ALA A 208 -10.73 -28.96 6.55
C ALA A 208 -9.23 -29.23 6.35
N ARG A 209 -8.87 -30.21 5.51
CA ARG A 209 -7.48 -30.48 5.14
C ARG A 209 -6.89 -29.35 4.32
N ILE A 210 -7.63 -28.87 3.33
CA ILE A 210 -7.25 -27.70 2.51
C ILE A 210 -7.04 -26.47 3.40
N THR A 211 -7.97 -26.19 4.31
CA THR A 211 -7.88 -25.06 5.24
C THR A 211 -6.61 -25.12 6.08
N SER A 212 -6.31 -26.30 6.63
CA SER A 212 -5.10 -26.51 7.44
C SER A 212 -3.83 -26.29 6.61
N ALA A 213 -3.78 -26.82 5.38
CA ALA A 213 -2.64 -26.63 4.49
C ALA A 213 -2.41 -25.16 4.14
N LEU A 214 -3.48 -24.42 3.85
CA LEU A 214 -3.40 -23.00 3.51
C LEU A 214 -2.97 -22.12 4.69
N HIS A 215 -3.48 -22.38 5.90
CA HIS A 215 -3.11 -21.63 7.10
C HIS A 215 -1.67 -21.90 7.58
N LEU A 216 -1.13 -23.09 7.30
CA LEU A 216 0.22 -23.48 7.70
C LEU A 216 1.30 -23.15 6.64
N ALA A 217 0.90 -22.70 5.46
CA ALA A 217 1.83 -22.43 4.37
C ALA A 217 2.70 -21.20 4.62
N ASP A 218 4.00 -21.34 4.34
CA ASP A 218 4.97 -20.23 4.28
C ASP A 218 5.16 -19.69 2.84
N PHE A 219 4.52 -20.34 1.86
CA PHE A 219 4.58 -20.06 0.43
C PHE A 219 5.98 -20.09 -0.19
N GLY A 220 7.01 -20.54 0.54
CA GLY A 220 8.38 -20.62 0.06
C GLY A 220 8.98 -19.27 -0.38
N VAL A 221 8.41 -18.13 0.06
CA VAL A 221 8.89 -16.79 -0.31
C VAL A 221 9.69 -16.19 0.84
N ALA A 222 10.85 -15.62 0.53
CA ALA A 222 11.66 -14.91 1.51
C ALA A 222 10.87 -13.74 2.14
N ALA A 223 11.00 -13.56 3.45
CA ALA A 223 10.35 -12.47 4.15
C ALA A 223 10.85 -11.11 3.64
N HIS A 224 9.91 -10.22 3.33
CA HIS A 224 10.21 -8.85 2.95
C HIS A 224 10.65 -8.03 4.18
N PRO A 225 11.67 -7.15 4.10
CA PRO A 225 12.18 -6.42 5.27
C PRO A 225 11.15 -5.60 6.06
N LEU A 226 10.21 -4.95 5.36
CA LEU A 226 9.12 -4.19 5.97
C LEU A 226 7.82 -4.99 6.18
N LEU A 227 7.38 -5.74 5.17
CA LEU A 227 6.09 -6.43 5.20
C LEU A 227 6.15 -7.74 6.01
N GLY A 228 7.28 -8.45 6.05
CA GLY A 228 7.40 -9.80 6.59
C GLY A 228 7.08 -10.89 5.57
N SER A 229 6.60 -12.06 6.01
CA SER A 229 6.25 -13.21 5.14
C SER A 229 4.85 -13.08 4.54
N PRO A 230 4.54 -13.68 3.37
CA PRO A 230 3.16 -13.80 2.89
C PRO A 230 2.25 -14.46 3.93
N THR A 231 0.95 -14.17 3.89
CA THR A 231 -0.03 -14.79 4.78
C THR A 231 -1.21 -15.33 4.00
N CYS A 232 -1.91 -16.32 4.55
CA CYS A 232 -3.12 -16.86 3.94
C CYS A 232 -4.12 -17.19 5.03
N ASN A 233 -5.34 -16.70 4.86
CA ASN A 233 -6.42 -16.86 5.79
C ASN A 233 -7.67 -17.37 5.08
N VAL A 234 -8.13 -18.57 5.42
CA VAL A 234 -9.50 -18.99 5.12
C VAL A 234 -10.45 -18.26 6.07
N GLY A 235 -11.12 -17.22 5.55
CA GLY A 235 -12.00 -16.34 6.32
C GLY A 235 -13.41 -16.89 6.49
N THR A 236 -13.90 -17.72 5.57
CA THR A 236 -15.21 -18.40 5.70
C THR A 236 -15.14 -19.84 5.24
N ILE A 237 -15.97 -20.68 5.87
CA ILE A 237 -16.20 -22.08 5.50
C ILE A 237 -17.69 -22.40 5.62
N HIS A 238 -18.30 -22.87 4.54
CA HIS A 238 -19.71 -23.27 4.49
C HIS A 238 -19.85 -24.61 3.79
N GLY A 239 -20.38 -25.63 4.45
CA GLY A 239 -20.54 -26.94 3.83
C GLY A 239 -21.46 -27.88 4.60
N GLY A 240 -21.99 -28.86 3.88
CA GLY A 240 -22.99 -29.80 4.39
C GLY A 240 -24.40 -29.24 4.44
N THR A 241 -25.37 -30.14 4.59
CA THR A 241 -26.82 -29.82 4.64
C THR A 241 -27.48 -30.30 5.94
N SER A 242 -27.00 -31.41 6.50
CA SER A 242 -27.48 -31.98 7.77
C SER A 242 -26.38 -32.85 8.39
N ALA A 243 -26.40 -33.02 9.72
CA ALA A 243 -25.39 -33.79 10.46
C ALA A 243 -25.38 -35.29 10.09
N ASN A 244 -26.50 -35.84 9.63
CA ASN A 244 -26.63 -37.24 9.21
C ASN A 244 -26.43 -37.46 7.70
N ILE A 245 -25.88 -36.48 6.98
CA ILE A 245 -25.59 -36.56 5.55
C ILE A 245 -24.11 -36.20 5.34
N VAL A 246 -23.37 -37.07 4.65
CA VAL A 246 -22.01 -36.77 4.19
C VAL A 246 -22.09 -35.58 3.21
N ALA A 247 -21.36 -34.51 3.50
CA ALA A 247 -21.42 -33.29 2.71
C ALA A 247 -20.88 -33.50 1.28
N SER A 248 -21.70 -33.18 0.27
CA SER A 248 -21.29 -33.22 -1.14
C SER A 248 -20.63 -31.94 -1.63
N GLU A 249 -20.73 -30.83 -0.90
CA GLU A 249 -20.13 -29.55 -1.25
C GLU A 249 -19.67 -28.80 0.01
N CYS A 250 -18.54 -28.09 -0.11
CA CYS A 250 -18.09 -27.11 0.86
C CYS A 250 -17.37 -25.95 0.14
N ARG A 251 -17.64 -24.72 0.56
CA ARG A 251 -17.08 -23.49 -0.01
C ARG A 251 -16.18 -22.81 1.02
N LEU A 252 -15.00 -22.40 0.57
CA LEU A 252 -14.02 -21.64 1.35
C LEU A 252 -13.82 -20.28 0.70
N ARG A 253 -13.81 -19.19 1.48
CA ARG A 253 -13.29 -17.90 1.00
C ARG A 253 -11.93 -17.64 1.62
N VAL A 254 -10.95 -17.42 0.77
CA VAL A 254 -9.54 -17.33 1.16
C VAL A 254 -9.01 -15.94 0.82
N ASP A 255 -8.41 -15.31 1.81
CA ASP A 255 -7.63 -14.08 1.69
C ASP A 255 -6.14 -14.44 1.77
N ARG A 256 -5.45 -14.33 0.63
CA ARG A 256 -4.00 -14.51 0.57
C ARG A 256 -3.32 -13.16 0.35
N ARG A 257 -2.44 -12.78 1.27
CA ARG A 257 -1.62 -11.56 1.18
C ARG A 257 -0.27 -11.86 0.56
N LEU A 258 0.04 -11.11 -0.49
CA LEU A 258 1.20 -11.28 -1.35
C LEU A 258 2.28 -10.25 -1.04
N LEU A 259 3.50 -10.53 -1.46
CA LEU A 259 4.60 -9.56 -1.47
C LEU A 259 4.69 -8.87 -2.85
N PRO A 260 5.33 -7.69 -2.93
CA PRO A 260 5.54 -6.98 -4.18
C PRO A 260 6.22 -7.84 -5.25
N GLY A 261 5.84 -7.63 -6.51
CA GLY A 261 6.34 -8.37 -7.68
C GLY A 261 5.74 -9.75 -7.90
N GLN A 262 4.81 -10.21 -7.06
CA GLN A 262 4.08 -11.46 -7.29
C GLN A 262 2.87 -11.24 -8.20
N THR A 263 2.81 -12.00 -9.30
CA THR A 263 1.69 -11.92 -10.25
C THR A 263 0.48 -12.77 -9.79
N GLN A 264 -0.70 -12.47 -10.35
CA GLN A 264 -1.91 -13.26 -10.11
C GLN A 264 -1.72 -14.73 -10.50
N THR A 265 -1.03 -14.99 -11.60
CA THR A 265 -0.76 -16.35 -12.09
C THR A 265 0.10 -17.14 -11.12
N GLU A 266 1.19 -16.55 -10.61
CA GLU A 266 2.07 -17.20 -9.64
C GLU A 266 1.38 -17.42 -8.29
N ALA A 267 0.59 -16.44 -7.85
CA ALA A 267 -0.21 -16.56 -6.63
C ALA A 267 -1.26 -17.68 -6.76
N LEU A 268 -1.93 -17.81 -7.90
CA LEU A 268 -2.88 -18.90 -8.11
C LEU A 268 -2.20 -20.26 -8.24
N SER A 269 -1.08 -20.34 -8.95
CA SER A 269 -0.33 -21.60 -9.09
C SER A 269 0.09 -22.13 -7.73
N SER A 270 0.79 -21.30 -6.94
CA SER A 270 1.26 -21.71 -5.62
C SER A 270 0.13 -22.03 -4.63
N LEU A 271 -1.06 -21.42 -4.78
CA LEU A 271 -2.23 -21.81 -4.00
C LEU A 271 -2.70 -23.22 -4.38
N ARG A 272 -2.79 -23.53 -5.67
CA ARG A 272 -3.19 -24.85 -6.17
C ARG A 272 -2.17 -25.92 -5.81
N ASP A 273 -0.89 -25.62 -5.95
CA ASP A 273 0.19 -26.53 -5.58
C ASP A 273 0.12 -26.94 -4.09
N LEU A 274 -0.27 -26.01 -3.21
CA LEU A 274 -0.50 -26.31 -1.79
C LEU A 274 -1.74 -27.18 -1.55
N ILE A 275 -2.83 -26.92 -2.29
CA ILE A 275 -4.05 -27.74 -2.22
C ILE A 275 -3.75 -29.15 -2.69
N ASP A 276 -3.13 -29.30 -3.86
CA ASP A 276 -2.82 -30.58 -4.48
C ASP A 276 -1.76 -31.35 -3.67
N GLY A 277 -0.82 -30.64 -3.04
CA GLY A 277 0.16 -31.22 -2.13
C GLY A 277 -0.41 -31.76 -0.82
N ALA A 278 -1.59 -31.28 -0.39
CA ALA A 278 -2.26 -31.73 0.82
C ALA A 278 -3.13 -33.00 0.61
N GLY A 279 -3.34 -33.41 -0.64
CA GLY A 279 -4.06 -34.62 -0.99
C GLY A 279 -4.77 -34.51 -2.34
N GLU A 280 -5.40 -35.61 -2.75
CA GLU A 280 -6.24 -35.62 -3.94
C GLU A 280 -7.61 -35.04 -3.59
N PHE A 281 -8.03 -33.94 -4.21
CA PHE A 281 -9.32 -33.27 -3.98
C PHE A 281 -10.06 -33.02 -5.30
N ASP A 282 -11.39 -33.07 -5.29
CA ASP A 282 -12.21 -32.51 -6.36
C ASP A 282 -12.58 -31.08 -5.97
N TYR A 283 -12.00 -30.08 -6.64
CA TYR A 283 -12.24 -28.68 -6.30
C TYR A 283 -12.15 -27.77 -7.53
N SER A 284 -12.71 -26.57 -7.38
CA SER A 284 -12.50 -25.46 -8.31
C SER A 284 -12.13 -24.20 -7.54
N VAL A 285 -11.33 -23.33 -8.17
CA VAL A 285 -10.93 -22.03 -7.61
C VAL A 285 -11.44 -20.92 -8.51
N GLU A 286 -12.20 -20.00 -7.94
CA GLU A 286 -12.65 -18.76 -8.59
C GLU A 286 -11.92 -17.57 -7.97
N VAL A 287 -11.39 -16.68 -8.80
CA VAL A 287 -10.78 -15.43 -8.34
C VAL A 287 -11.87 -14.40 -8.12
N LEU A 288 -12.01 -13.96 -6.88
CA LEU A 288 -12.93 -12.89 -6.52
C LEU A 288 -12.28 -11.52 -6.73
N ALA A 289 -11.02 -11.38 -6.33
CA ALA A 289 -10.24 -10.17 -6.54
C ALA A 289 -8.73 -10.47 -6.55
N PHE A 290 -7.98 -9.65 -7.29
CA PHE A 290 -6.53 -9.61 -7.25
C PHE A 290 -6.06 -8.15 -7.20
N VAL A 291 -5.06 -7.92 -6.35
CA VAL A 291 -4.34 -6.66 -6.22
C VAL A 291 -2.84 -6.99 -6.11
N GLU A 292 -2.03 -6.31 -6.90
CA GLU A 292 -0.58 -6.45 -6.84
C GLU A 292 -0.01 -5.70 -5.62
N GLY A 293 1.05 -6.25 -5.01
CA GLY A 293 1.76 -5.55 -3.95
C GLY A 293 2.71 -4.52 -4.52
N SER A 294 2.88 -3.40 -3.83
CA SER A 294 3.72 -2.29 -4.28
C SER A 294 4.83 -2.00 -3.27
N GLU A 295 5.97 -1.52 -3.76
CA GLU A 295 7.04 -1.02 -2.92
C GLU A 295 7.84 0.11 -3.59
N LEU A 296 8.41 0.95 -2.75
CA LEU A 296 9.43 1.93 -3.09
C LEU A 296 10.67 1.65 -2.24
N ASP A 297 11.84 1.67 -2.89
CA ASP A 297 13.12 1.50 -2.20
C ASP A 297 13.25 2.51 -1.04
N VAL A 298 13.51 2.00 0.16
CA VAL A 298 13.73 2.80 1.37
C VAL A 298 14.90 3.78 1.19
N GLY A 299 15.89 3.42 0.37
CA GLY A 299 17.02 4.28 0.02
C GLY A 299 16.70 5.38 -0.99
N HIS A 300 15.48 5.41 -1.56
CA HIS A 300 15.11 6.36 -2.59
C HIS A 300 15.11 7.81 -2.06
N PRO A 301 15.71 8.79 -2.78
CA PRO A 301 15.81 10.17 -2.29
C PRO A 301 14.48 10.83 -1.91
N PHE A 302 13.39 10.45 -2.58
CA PHE A 302 12.05 10.95 -2.27
C PHE A 302 11.57 10.51 -0.87
N VAL A 303 11.87 9.28 -0.46
CA VAL A 303 11.53 8.78 0.89
C VAL A 303 12.18 9.67 1.96
N ALA A 304 13.47 9.96 1.79
CA ALA A 304 14.20 10.84 2.70
C ALA A 304 13.67 12.29 2.69
N GLN A 305 13.09 12.77 1.59
CA GLN A 305 12.44 14.08 1.53
C GLN A 305 11.12 14.07 2.33
N VAL A 306 10.26 13.07 2.11
CA VAL A 306 8.98 12.93 2.82
C VAL A 306 9.22 12.73 4.32
N GLN A 307 10.18 11.89 4.71
CA GLN A 307 10.54 11.71 6.12
C GLN A 307 10.96 13.02 6.79
N ARG A 308 11.80 13.83 6.12
CA ARG A 308 12.20 15.15 6.65
C ARG A 308 11.02 16.09 6.78
N ALA A 309 10.12 16.11 5.81
CA ALA A 309 8.90 16.90 5.87
C ALA A 309 7.97 16.45 7.01
N ALA A 310 7.93 15.14 7.28
CA ALA A 310 7.19 14.52 8.38
C ALA A 310 7.95 14.55 9.72
N GLY A 311 8.96 15.41 9.89
CA GLY A 311 9.67 15.58 11.17
C GLY A 311 10.56 14.40 11.58
N GLY A 312 11.03 13.60 10.62
CA GLY A 312 11.85 12.42 10.87
C GLY A 312 11.04 11.16 11.17
N ALA A 313 9.78 11.11 10.71
CA ALA A 313 8.91 9.95 10.89
C ALA A 313 9.56 8.64 10.40
N PRO A 314 9.33 7.50 11.09
CA PRO A 314 9.88 6.22 10.68
C PRO A 314 9.29 5.75 9.34
N VAL A 315 10.11 5.04 8.56
CA VAL A 315 9.64 4.31 7.37
C VAL A 315 9.08 2.96 7.78
N ARG A 316 7.88 2.61 7.31
CA ARG A 316 7.23 1.33 7.58
C ARG A 316 6.51 0.77 6.34
N ALA A 317 6.02 -0.45 6.48
CA ALA A 317 4.97 -0.98 5.61
C ALA A 317 3.61 -0.33 5.93
N SER A 318 2.73 -0.26 4.95
CA SER A 318 1.33 0.11 5.18
C SER A 318 0.60 -1.00 5.95
N PRO A 319 -0.21 -0.66 6.97
CA PRO A 319 -1.07 -1.60 7.66
C PRO A 319 -2.39 -1.87 6.92
N SER A 320 -2.71 -1.10 5.88
CA SER A 320 -3.99 -1.12 5.14
C SER A 320 -4.17 -2.35 4.24
N VAL A 321 -5.42 -2.55 3.81
CA VAL A 321 -5.81 -3.50 2.76
C VAL A 321 -5.43 -2.86 1.43
N PRO A 322 -4.81 -3.59 0.49
CA PRO A 322 -4.40 -3.01 -0.76
C PRO A 322 -5.61 -2.74 -1.64
N THR A 323 -5.64 -1.56 -2.23
CA THR A 323 -6.51 -1.26 -3.37
C THR A 323 -5.74 -1.42 -4.66
N ARG A 324 -6.46 -1.72 -5.76
CA ARG A 324 -5.86 -2.13 -7.05
C ARG A 324 -4.81 -1.18 -7.59
N VAL A 325 -4.75 0.05 -7.07
CA VAL A 325 -3.88 1.09 -7.58
C VAL A 325 -3.21 1.86 -6.46
N PHE A 326 -2.37 1.17 -5.69
CA PHE A 326 -1.26 1.85 -5.03
C PHE A 326 -0.02 1.85 -5.96
N CYS A 327 0.14 2.99 -6.64
CA CYS A 327 1.30 3.46 -7.42
C CYS A 327 2.34 2.44 -7.91
N GLU A 328 2.22 2.04 -9.19
CA GLU A 328 3.38 2.10 -10.10
C GLU A 328 3.40 3.50 -10.74
N ILE A 329 4.20 4.41 -10.21
CA ILE A 329 4.61 5.60 -10.96
C ILE A 329 6.03 5.34 -11.45
N SER A 330 6.18 5.22 -12.76
CA SER A 330 7.49 5.12 -13.41
C SER A 330 8.34 6.34 -13.09
N PHE A 331 9.38 6.17 -12.28
CA PHE A 331 10.36 7.20 -12.02
C PHE A 331 11.37 7.25 -13.17
N ALA A 332 11.23 8.23 -14.06
CA ALA A 332 12.36 8.65 -14.86
C ALA A 332 13.39 9.28 -13.89
N SER A 333 14.62 8.76 -13.90
CA SER A 333 15.75 9.14 -13.04
C SER A 333 16.23 10.59 -13.26
N ARG A 334 15.36 11.57 -13.06
CA ARG A 334 15.73 12.99 -13.04
C ARG A 334 16.00 13.37 -11.60
N PRO A 335 17.26 13.70 -11.25
CA PRO A 335 17.56 14.16 -9.91
C PRO A 335 16.75 15.44 -9.63
N TRP A 336 16.09 15.46 -8.47
CA TRP A 336 15.50 16.66 -7.87
C TRP A 336 16.65 17.57 -7.43
N SER A 337 17.32 18.20 -8.39
CA SER A 337 18.34 19.23 -8.14
C SER A 337 18.03 20.47 -8.96
N THR A 338 18.29 21.63 -8.37
CA THR A 338 17.89 22.97 -8.82
C THR A 338 18.69 23.51 -10.02
N ALA A 339 19.11 22.65 -10.96
CA ALA A 339 19.92 23.07 -12.11
C ALA A 339 19.14 22.92 -13.44
N PRO A 340 19.04 23.97 -14.28
CA PRO A 340 18.30 23.91 -15.54
C PRO A 340 19.11 23.16 -16.60
N ALA A 341 18.66 21.96 -16.99
CA ALA A 341 19.21 21.25 -18.15
C ALA A 341 18.31 21.44 -19.38
N ARG A 342 18.91 21.89 -20.49
CA ARG A 342 18.27 22.21 -21.78
C ARG A 342 17.60 20.99 -22.42
N CYS A 343 16.44 21.23 -23.04
CA CYS A 343 15.65 20.27 -23.80
C CYS A 343 16.17 20.10 -25.25
N PRO A 344 16.29 18.88 -25.79
CA PRO A 344 16.24 18.65 -27.22
C PRO A 344 14.94 17.94 -27.64
N SER A 345 14.17 18.65 -28.47
CA SER A 345 13.23 18.23 -29.53
C SER A 345 12.24 17.07 -29.34
N ARG A 346 10.97 17.41 -29.63
CA ARG A 346 9.80 16.55 -29.85
C ARG A 346 9.95 15.66 -31.11
N THR A 347 9.68 14.36 -30.96
CA THR A 347 9.23 13.48 -32.05
C THR A 347 8.32 12.39 -31.46
N PRO A 348 7.15 12.08 -32.05
CA PRO A 348 6.21 11.11 -31.50
C PRO A 348 6.66 9.68 -31.85
N LEU A 349 6.65 8.76 -30.88
CA LEU A 349 6.94 7.35 -31.12
C LEU A 349 5.84 6.44 -30.57
N THR A 350 5.44 5.55 -31.45
CA THR A 350 4.36 4.57 -31.45
C THR A 350 4.52 3.44 -30.43
N ASN A 351 3.38 2.87 -30.05
CA ASN A 351 3.18 1.66 -29.24
C ASN A 351 4.23 0.56 -29.42
N THR A 352 5.03 0.32 -28.38
CA THR A 352 5.43 -0.98 -27.81
C THR A 352 6.67 -0.76 -26.95
N TRP A 353 6.57 -0.91 -25.63
CA TRP A 353 7.75 -0.97 -24.76
C TRP A 353 7.77 -2.28 -24.00
N ARG A 354 8.64 -3.19 -24.47
CA ARG A 354 9.26 -4.22 -23.63
C ARG A 354 10.34 -3.57 -22.80
N LEU A 355 10.33 -3.85 -21.50
CA LEU A 355 11.37 -3.54 -20.53
C LEU A 355 12.74 -3.99 -21.09
N THR A 356 13.66 -3.06 -21.31
CA THR A 356 15.06 -3.39 -21.67
C THR A 356 15.98 -2.74 -20.66
N ILE A 357 16.49 -3.56 -19.73
CA ILE A 357 17.51 -3.17 -18.76
C ILE A 357 18.86 -3.13 -19.48
N TRP A 358 19.49 -1.95 -19.55
CA TRP A 358 20.91 -1.84 -19.89
C TRP A 358 21.71 -1.53 -18.63
N SER A 359 22.50 -2.50 -18.17
CA SER A 359 23.57 -2.26 -17.20
C SER A 359 24.77 -1.69 -17.95
N VAL A 360 25.20 -0.48 -17.60
CA VAL A 360 26.56 -0.03 -17.93
C VAL A 360 27.41 -0.18 -16.67
N ARG A 361 28.14 -1.30 -16.63
CA ARG A 361 29.34 -1.46 -15.80
C ARG A 361 30.37 -0.41 -16.23
N GLN A 362 30.76 0.50 -15.34
CA GLN A 362 32.08 1.08 -15.44
C GLN A 362 33.07 0.26 -14.59
N ARG A 363 33.99 -0.38 -15.32
CA ARG A 363 35.21 -0.99 -14.81
C ARG A 363 36.15 0.13 -14.35
N LEU A 364 36.70 0.01 -13.14
CA LEU A 364 38.02 0.57 -12.85
C LEU A 364 39.00 -0.60 -12.88
N SER A 365 39.99 -0.51 -13.77
CA SER A 365 41.12 -1.44 -13.83
C SER A 365 42.39 -0.76 -13.29
N PRO A 366 43.29 -1.49 -12.59
CA PRO A 366 44.49 -0.94 -11.96
C PRO A 366 45.75 -1.05 -12.84
N ARG A 367 46.71 -0.13 -12.65
CA ARG A 367 48.19 -0.18 -12.87
C ARG A 367 48.71 1.24 -13.18
N CYS A 368 49.93 1.71 -12.89
CA CYS A 368 51.10 1.29 -12.09
C CYS A 368 52.19 2.37 -12.34
N MET A 369 52.95 2.81 -11.31
CA MET A 369 54.39 3.25 -11.35
C MET A 369 54.75 3.87 -9.98
N ARG A 370 55.52 3.17 -9.09
CA ARG A 370 57.00 3.21 -8.88
C ARG A 370 57.51 4.64 -8.51
N ARG A 371 58.32 4.93 -7.48
CA ARG A 371 59.32 4.24 -6.63
C ARG A 371 59.60 5.08 -5.35
N SER A 372 60.03 4.42 -4.27
CA SER A 372 60.67 4.89 -2.99
C SER A 372 62.06 5.56 -3.22
N PRO A 373 62.94 5.92 -2.23
CA PRO A 373 63.01 5.49 -0.80
C PRO A 373 63.67 6.47 0.25
N VAL A 374 63.89 5.90 1.47
CA VAL A 374 64.96 6.19 2.48
C VAL A 374 64.61 7.24 3.56
N ALA A 375 64.86 7.10 4.88
CA ALA A 375 65.29 6.04 5.81
C ALA A 375 64.85 6.50 7.23
N GLY A 376 64.51 5.58 8.15
CA GLY A 376 65.41 5.09 9.21
C GLY A 376 65.01 5.73 10.55
N SER A 377 64.99 5.08 11.72
CA SER A 377 65.49 3.78 12.17
C SER A 377 64.95 3.48 13.58
N ASN A 378 64.63 2.21 13.86
CA ASN A 378 64.95 1.40 15.07
C ASN A 378 64.64 1.96 16.48
N SER A 379 64.15 1.21 17.48
CA SER A 379 64.28 -0.22 17.85
C SER A 379 63.30 -0.43 19.04
N ALA A 380 62.49 -1.50 19.17
CA ALA A 380 62.76 -2.93 19.44
C ALA A 380 62.12 -3.37 20.78
N ARG A 381 61.72 -4.66 20.80
CA ARG A 381 61.44 -5.57 21.94
C ARG A 381 59.99 -5.79 22.40
N THR A 382 59.40 -6.86 21.88
CA THR A 382 58.67 -7.91 22.65
C THR A 382 59.67 -8.80 23.40
N PRO A 383 59.35 -9.66 24.43
CA PRO A 383 58.14 -10.50 24.48
C PRO A 383 57.61 -11.02 25.87
N ARG A 384 56.57 -11.88 25.82
CA ARG A 384 56.17 -13.00 26.74
C ARG A 384 55.39 -12.76 28.07
N ARG A 385 54.17 -13.32 28.09
CA ARG A 385 53.49 -14.30 29.01
C ARG A 385 53.72 -14.31 30.55
N MET A 386 52.65 -14.80 31.23
CA MET A 386 52.47 -15.36 32.61
C MET A 386 51.81 -14.37 33.59
N ASP A 387 50.96 -14.70 34.56
CA ASP A 387 50.17 -15.88 34.98
C ASP A 387 49.25 -15.42 36.16
N ARG A 388 48.10 -16.09 36.36
CA ARG A 388 47.36 -16.35 37.63
C ARG A 388 46.95 -15.20 38.60
N VAL A 389 45.64 -14.95 38.82
CA VAL A 389 44.67 -15.53 39.81
C VAL A 389 44.64 -14.83 41.19
N LEU A 390 43.43 -14.40 41.63
CA LEU A 390 42.73 -14.62 42.94
C LEU A 390 41.69 -13.49 43.21
N ARG A 391 40.36 -13.76 43.09
CA ARG A 391 39.31 -14.01 44.13
C ARG A 391 38.80 -12.76 44.88
N TRP A 392 37.55 -12.56 45.36
CA TRP A 392 36.19 -13.17 45.35
C TRP A 392 35.22 -12.14 46.00
N SER A 393 33.90 -12.06 45.70
CA SER A 393 32.78 -12.72 46.45
C SER A 393 31.41 -12.25 45.85
N ARG A 394 30.53 -13.12 45.30
CA ARG A 394 29.36 -13.90 45.84
C ARG A 394 28.19 -13.05 46.37
N CYS A 395 26.90 -13.28 46.04
CA CYS A 395 26.06 -14.52 45.98
C CYS A 395 25.17 -14.58 44.70
N ARG A 396 25.05 -15.69 43.92
CA ARG A 396 24.36 -17.01 44.11
C ARG A 396 22.84 -16.88 44.36
N ARG A 397 21.91 -17.64 43.76
CA ARG A 397 21.77 -18.82 42.85
C ARG A 397 20.28 -18.81 42.39
N ALA A 398 19.77 -19.31 41.25
CA ALA A 398 20.03 -20.41 40.31
C ALA A 398 18.87 -21.46 40.34
N GLY A 399 18.52 -21.97 39.15
CA GLY A 399 17.77 -23.21 38.89
C GLY A 399 16.86 -23.06 37.65
N SER A 400 17.31 -23.20 36.39
CA SER A 400 17.63 -24.41 35.59
C SER A 400 16.44 -25.36 35.40
N MET A 401 15.85 -25.42 34.19
CA MET A 401 16.08 -26.43 33.13
C MET A 401 15.69 -27.86 33.51
N ILE A 402 14.81 -28.48 32.71
CA ILE A 402 15.20 -29.41 31.63
C ILE A 402 14.44 -28.99 30.37
#